data_AF-A0A239JY71-F1
#
_entry.id   AF-A0A239JY71-F1
#
_cell.length_a   1.000
_cell.length_b   1.000
_cell.length_c   1.000
_cell.angle_alpha   90.00
_cell.angle_beta   90.00
_cell.angle_gamma   90.00
#
_symmetry.space_group_name_H-M   'P 1'
#
loop_
_entity.id
_entity.type
_entity.pdbx_description
1 polymer ?
#
loop_
_entity_poly.entity_id
_entity_poly.type
_entity_poly.pdbx_seq_one_letter_code
_entity_poly.pdbx_strand_id
1 'polypeptide(L)' 'MNIQSQKNDLIQWLSDLEDPKTIDLLSSIKLSDINQKKVSISKEQKDAIDTGLKSIAKGKVKSHNQVRSETKSKFPNLF' A
#
# COMPACT_ATOMS: atom_id res chain seq x y z
N MET A 1 34.03 -3.92 3.08
CA MET A 1 33.28 -3.18 4.13
C MET A 1 32.90 -4.16 5.24
N ASN A 2 33.26 -3.86 6.48
CA ASN A 2 32.83 -4.68 7.62
C ASN A 2 31.46 -4.18 8.09
N ILE A 3 30.41 -4.88 7.67
CA ILE A 3 29.00 -4.55 8.00
C ILE A 3 28.80 -4.47 9.52
N GLN A 4 29.51 -5.29 10.30
CA GLN A 4 29.41 -5.27 11.75
C GLN A 4 29.94 -3.97 12.34
N SER A 5 31.05 -3.44 11.80
CA SER A 5 31.59 -2.15 12.20
C SER A 5 30.57 -1.03 11.98
N GLN A 6 29.97 -1.00 10.79
CA GLN A 6 29.00 0.04 10.44
C GLN A 6 27.73 -0.02 11.31
N LYS A 7 27.30 -1.22 11.70
CA LYS A 7 26.18 -1.38 12.65
C LYS A 7 26.52 -0.82 14.01
N ASN A 8 27.72 -1.10 14.51
CA ASN A 8 28.17 -0.60 15.81
C ASN A 8 28.27 0.93 15.81
N ASP A 9 28.80 1.52 14.73
CA ASP A 9 28.91 2.97 14.58
C ASP A 9 27.52 3.65 14.60
N LEU A 10 26.54 3.07 13.93
CA LEU A 10 25.16 3.56 13.94
C LEU A 10 24.50 3.44 15.31
N ILE A 11 24.75 2.36 16.05
CA ILE A 11 24.21 2.19 17.41
C ILE A 11 24.77 3.26 18.34
N GLN A 12 26.08 3.51 18.27
CA GLN A 12 26.73 4.54 19.08
C GLN A 12 26.15 5.91 18.75
N TRP A 13 26.08 6.26 17.46
CA TRP A 13 25.53 7.54 17.01
C TRP A 13 24.07 7.76 17.44
N LEU A 14 23.23 6.73 17.36
CA LEU A 14 21.84 6.79 17.81
C LEU A 14 21.72 6.94 19.33
N SER A 15 22.66 6.39 20.10
CA SER A 15 22.65 6.47 21.57
C SER A 15 22.99 7.87 22.06
N ASP A 16 23.81 8.60 21.30
CA ASP A 16 24.23 9.97 21.61
C ASP A 16 23.27 11.04 21.00
N LEU A 17 22.25 10.62 20.26
CA LEU A 17 21.31 11.52 19.59
C LEU A 17 20.24 12.02 20.56
N GLU A 18 20.23 13.31 20.85
CA GLU A 18 19.24 13.92 21.76
C GLU A 18 18.10 14.67 21.03
N ASP A 19 18.25 14.97 19.74
CA ASP A 19 17.24 15.73 18.98
C ASP A 19 15.97 14.90 18.72
N PRO A 20 14.81 15.25 19.32
CA PRO A 20 13.59 14.47 19.19
C PRO A 20 13.08 14.38 17.75
N LYS A 21 13.25 15.44 16.95
CA LYS A 21 12.77 15.46 15.56
C LYS A 21 13.51 14.44 14.69
N THR A 22 14.82 14.33 14.88
CA THR A 22 15.65 13.35 14.18
C THR A 22 15.32 11.93 14.64
N ILE A 23 15.10 11.71 15.95
CA ILE A 23 14.67 10.42 16.49
C ILE A 23 13.32 9.97 15.90
N ASP A 24 12.35 10.88 15.80
CA ASP A 24 11.02 10.60 15.23
C ASP A 24 11.11 10.21 13.76
N LEU A 25 11.91 10.92 12.97
CA LEU A 25 12.13 10.62 11.57
C LEU A 25 12.76 9.23 11.39
N LEU A 26 13.81 8.91 12.16
CA LEU A 26 14.47 7.60 12.11
C LEU A 26 13.56 6.47 12.56
N SER A 27 12.72 6.73 13.58
CA SER A 27 11.69 5.79 14.03
C SER A 27 10.66 5.52 12.94
N SER A 28 10.26 6.53 12.17
CA SER A 28 9.35 6.36 11.03
C SER A 28 9.96 5.48 9.92
N ILE A 29 11.26 5.63 9.64
CA ILE A 29 11.97 4.80 8.67
C ILE A 29 12.01 3.34 9.15
N LYS A 30 12.38 3.11 10.41
CA LYS A 30 12.37 1.77 11.04
C LYS A 30 10.97 1.14 10.98
N LEU A 31 9.93 1.90 11.33
CA LEU A 31 8.54 1.42 11.27
C LEU A 31 8.10 1.15 9.84
N SER A 32 8.55 1.92 8.86
CA SER A 32 8.25 1.66 7.45
C SER A 32 8.90 0.39 6.93
N ASP A 33 10.05 -0.02 7.47
CA ASP A 33 10.72 -1.28 7.14
C ASP A 33 10.07 -2.48 7.85
N ILE A 34 9.66 -2.32 9.12
CA ILE A 34 8.96 -3.37 9.89
C ILE A 34 7.52 -3.56 9.40
N ASN A 35 6.80 -2.47 9.09
CA ASN A 35 5.43 -2.50 8.57
C ASN A 35 5.37 -2.65 7.05
N GLN A 36 6.52 -2.72 6.37
CA GLN A 36 6.63 -3.41 5.09
C GLN A 36 6.42 -4.91 5.32
N LYS A 37 5.21 -5.29 5.72
CA LYS A 37 4.54 -6.38 4.99
C LYS A 37 4.57 -5.92 3.56
N LYS A 38 5.63 -6.31 2.85
CA LYS A 38 5.79 -6.11 1.42
C LYS A 38 4.52 -6.68 0.82
N VAL A 39 3.54 -5.83 0.51
CA VAL A 39 2.31 -6.24 -0.15
C VAL A 39 2.74 -6.58 -1.56
N SER A 40 3.28 -7.79 -1.70
CA SER A 40 3.71 -8.33 -2.97
C SER A 40 2.45 -8.73 -3.68
N ILE A 41 1.96 -7.85 -4.55
CA ILE A 41 0.91 -8.23 -5.49
C ILE A 41 1.54 -9.08 -6.60
N SER A 42 0.87 -10.16 -6.98
CA SER A 42 1.29 -10.97 -8.12
C SER A 42 1.17 -10.16 -9.41
N LYS A 43 1.77 -10.67 -10.51
CA LYS A 43 1.65 -10.03 -11.82
C LYS A 43 0.18 -9.95 -12.25
N GLU A 44 -0.58 -11.00 -11.99
CA GLU A 44 -2.00 -11.11 -12.34
C GLU A 44 -2.83 -10.09 -11.56
N GLN A 45 -2.52 -9.88 -10.27
CA GLN A 45 -3.17 -8.87 -9.45
C GLN A 45 -2.87 -7.45 -9.97
N LYS A 46 -1.63 -7.19 -10.37
CA LYS A 46 -1.25 -5.92 -10.98
C LYS A 46 -1.99 -5.69 -12.31
N ASP A 47 -2.01 -6.70 -13.18
CA ASP A 47 -2.69 -6.64 -14.48
C ASP A 47 -4.21 -6.41 -14.32
N ALA A 48 -4.83 -7.01 -13.30
CA ALA A 48 -6.24 -6.78 -12.95
C ALA A 48 -6.50 -5.34 -12.50
N ILE A 49 -5.62 -4.77 -11.65
CA ILE A 49 -5.71 -3.37 -11.21
C ILE A 49 -5.58 -2.44 -12.41
N ASP A 50 -4.58 -2.64 -13.26
CA ASP A 50 -4.35 -1.82 -14.46
C ASP A 50 -5.55 -1.87 -15.43
N THR A 51 -6.17 -3.04 -15.56
CA THR A 51 -7.40 -3.22 -16.36
C THR A 51 -8.57 -2.46 -15.76
N GLY A 52 -8.72 -2.47 -14.44
CA GLY A 52 -9.72 -1.69 -13.72
C GLY A 52 -9.55 -0.18 -13.95
N LEU A 53 -8.32 0.32 -13.77
CA LEU A 53 -7.98 1.74 -13.99
C LEU A 53 -8.26 2.19 -15.43
N LYS A 54 -7.87 1.39 -16.43
CA LYS A 54 -8.18 1.65 -17.84
C LYS A 54 -9.68 1.67 -18.11
N SER A 55 -10.46 0.81 -17.43
CA SER A 55 -11.91 0.77 -17.59
C SER A 55 -12.57 2.03 -17.01
N ILE A 56 -12.09 2.50 -15.85
CA ILE A 56 -12.53 3.76 -15.25
C ILE A 56 -12.20 4.95 -16.18
N ALA A 57 -10.97 5.03 -16.69
CA ALA A 57 -10.56 6.10 -17.61
C ALA A 57 -11.38 6.13 -18.91
N LYS A 58 -11.86 4.97 -19.37
CA LYS A 58 -12.76 4.84 -20.53
C LYS A 58 -14.23 5.11 -20.20
N GLY A 59 -14.55 5.55 -18.98
CA GLY A 59 -15.91 5.82 -18.53
C GLY A 59 -16.77 4.56 -18.34
N LYS A 60 -16.16 3.36 -18.24
CA LYS A 60 -16.88 2.11 -17.96
C LYS A 60 -17.23 1.97 -16.48
N VAL A 61 -17.85 3.01 -15.94
CA VAL A 61 -18.33 3.08 -14.56
C VAL A 61 -19.85 3.13 -14.58
N LYS A 62 -20.49 2.51 -13.59
CA LYS A 62 -21.94 2.55 -13.41
C LYS A 62 -22.23 3.00 -11.98
N SER A 63 -23.26 3.83 -11.81
CA SER A 63 -23.70 4.21 -10.47
C SER A 63 -24.32 3.01 -9.77
N HIS A 64 -24.28 3.00 -8.43
CA HIS A 64 -24.93 1.96 -7.63
C HIS A 64 -26.41 1.77 -8.02
N ASN A 65 -27.13 2.89 -8.20
CA ASN A 65 -28.55 2.87 -8.58
C ASN A 65 -28.76 2.23 -9.96
N GLN A 66 -27.90 2.54 -10.93
CA GLN A 66 -27.97 1.94 -12.26
C GLN A 66 -27.73 0.43 -12.19
N VAL A 67 -26.66 0.00 -11.50
CA VAL A 67 -26.35 -1.43 -11.35
C VAL A 67 -27.50 -2.17 -10.65
N ARG A 68 -28.06 -1.58 -9.59
CA ARG A 68 -29.18 -2.18 -8.84
C ARG A 68 -30.43 -2.33 -9.71
N SER A 69 -30.77 -1.30 -10.49
CA SER A 69 -31.93 -1.33 -11.40
C SER A 69 -31.75 -2.38 -12.50
N GLU A 70 -30.59 -2.39 -13.17
CA GLU A 70 -30.25 -3.38 -14.20
C GLU A 70 -30.26 -4.81 -13.64
N THR A 71 -29.73 -5.01 -12.43
CA THR A 71 -29.71 -6.32 -11.76
C THR A 71 -31.11 -6.81 -11.43
N LYS A 72 -31.97 -5.94 -10.88
CA LYS A 72 -33.38 -6.28 -10.59
C LYS A 72 -34.15 -6.62 -11.87
N SER A 73 -33.89 -5.90 -12.96
CA SER A 73 -34.51 -6.18 -14.26
C SER A 73 -34.04 -7.52 -14.84
N LYS A 74 -32.75 -7.83 -14.73
CA LYS A 74 -32.16 -9.05 -15.30
C LYS A 74 -32.42 -10.30 -14.47
N PHE A 75 -32.55 -10.15 -13.16
CA PHE A 75 -32.80 -11.24 -12.22
C PHE A 75 -33.97 -10.87 -11.27
N PRO A 76 -35.22 -10.98 -11.75
CA PRO A 76 -36.40 -10.53 -11.00
C PRO A 76 -36.61 -11.26 -9.66
N ASN A 77 -36.12 -12.49 -9.56
CA ASN A 77 -36.30 -13.37 -8.40
C ASN A 77 -35.03 -13.46 -7.52
N LEU A 78 -34.04 -12.58 -7.73
CA LEU A 78 -32.79 -12.62 -6.96
C LEU A 78 -32.96 -12.10 -5.52
N PHE A 79 -34.10 -11.48 -5.21
CA PHE A 79 -34.50 -11.00 -3.89
C PHE A 79 -36.02 -10.99 -3.75
#